data_AF-A0AA92C0K8-F1
#
_entry.id   AF-A0AA92C0K8-F1
#
_cell.length_a   1.000
_cell.length_b   1.000
_cell.length_c   1.000
_cell.angle_alpha   90.00
_cell.angle_beta   90.00
_cell.angle_gamma   90.00
#
_symmetry.space_group_name_H-M   'P 1'
#
loop_
_entity.id
_entity.type
_entity.pdbx_description
1 polymer ?
#
loop_
_entity_poly.entity_id
_entity_poly.type
_entity_poly.pdbx_seq_one_letter_code
_entity_poly.pdbx_strand_id
1 'polypeptide(L)'
;MTDLIPWNRRRQSRDVFFEMWLMYATGRGCAVDLIAAHKWLNIAAIKASDGAAALRGYLAQTISKAELAYAIRAAREWMTMH
;
A
#
# COMPACT_ATOMS: atom_id res chain seq x y z
N MET A 1 -14.54 33.18 18.99
CA MET A 1 -13.35 32.80 19.77
C MET A 1 -13.64 31.42 20.34
N THR A 2 -13.28 30.28 19.76
CA THR A 2 -12.37 29.89 18.67
C THR A 2 -12.90 28.54 18.16
N ASP A 3 -13.15 28.40 16.86
CA ASP A 3 -13.32 27.10 16.20
C ASP A 3 -12.08 26.25 16.44
N LEU A 4 -12.18 25.26 17.34
CA LEU A 4 -11.14 24.26 17.60
C LEU A 4 -11.77 22.87 17.69
N ILE A 5 -12.51 22.50 16.66
CA ILE A 5 -12.44 21.11 16.20
C ILE A 5 -11.12 21.07 15.43
N PRO A 6 -10.07 20.36 15.89
CA PRO A 6 -8.94 20.11 15.03
C PRO A 6 -9.54 19.29 13.89
N TRP A 7 -9.78 19.94 12.75
CA TRP A 7 -10.04 19.25 11.50
C TRP A 7 -8.88 18.29 11.38
N ASN A 8 -9.20 17.02 11.64
CA ASN A 8 -8.41 15.87 11.33
C ASN A 8 -8.24 15.86 9.81
N ARG A 9 -7.47 16.81 9.30
CA ARG A 9 -6.93 16.80 7.97
C ARG A 9 -5.70 15.92 8.10
N ARG A 10 -5.94 14.62 8.38
CA ARG A 10 -5.05 13.56 7.90
C ARG A 10 -4.85 13.93 6.44
N ARG A 11 -3.67 14.45 6.11
CA ARG A 11 -3.34 14.81 4.74
C ARG A 11 -3.62 13.55 3.94
N GLN A 12 -4.73 13.51 3.21
CA GLN A 12 -4.85 12.63 2.06
C GLN A 12 -3.95 13.24 0.97
N SER A 13 -2.66 13.40 1.28
CA SER A 13 -1.65 13.30 0.26
C SER A 13 -1.82 11.87 -0.23
N ARG A 14 -2.28 11.71 -1.48
CA ARG A 14 -2.35 10.39 -2.12
C ARG A 14 -0.99 9.73 -1.87
N ASP A 15 -0.99 8.69 -1.05
CA ASP A 15 0.26 8.06 -0.64
C ASP A 15 0.89 7.52 -1.92
N VAL A 16 2.12 7.93 -2.24
CA VAL A 16 2.78 7.54 -3.50
C VAL A 16 2.79 6.01 -3.61
N PHE A 17 2.89 5.30 -2.49
CA PHE A 17 2.81 3.84 -2.46
C PHE A 17 1.41 3.31 -2.82
N PHE A 18 0.35 4.03 -2.47
CA PHE A 18 -1.01 3.70 -2.90
C PHE A 18 -1.19 3.89 -4.41
N GLU A 19 -0.62 4.95 -4.99
CA GLU A 19 -0.63 5.15 -6.45
C GLU A 19 0.20 4.07 -7.17
N MET A 20 1.37 3.71 -6.64
CA MET A 20 2.20 2.62 -7.19
C MET A 20 1.46 1.29 -7.21
N TRP A 21 0.79 0.92 -6.10
CA TRP A 21 -0.03 -0.29 -6.05
C TRP A 21 -1.02 -0.35 -7.23
N LEU A 22 -1.72 0.75 -7.49
CA LEU A 22 -2.74 0.80 -8.53
C LEU A 22 -2.13 0.59 -9.93
N MET A 23 -0.93 1.12 -10.18
CA MET A 23 -0.24 0.90 -11.46
C MET A 23 0.07 -0.58 -11.69
N TYR A 24 0.64 -1.26 -10.69
CA TYR A 24 0.97 -2.68 -10.78
C TYR A 24 -0.28 -3.58 -10.81
N ALA A 25 -1.35 -3.21 -10.12
CA ALA A 25 -2.61 -3.95 -10.10
C ALA A 25 -3.37 -3.88 -11.43
N THR A 26 -3.32 -2.72 -12.08
CA THR A 26 -4.07 -2.45 -13.33
C THR A 26 -3.24 -2.62 -14.58
N GLY A 27 -1.93 -2.89 -14.44
CA GLY A 27 -1.00 -2.98 -15.56
C GLY A 27 -0.83 -1.65 -16.31
N ARG A 28 -0.97 -0.52 -15.62
CA ARG A 28 -0.77 0.80 -16.23
C ARG A 28 0.73 1.06 -16.39
N GLY A 29 1.22 0.87 -17.61
CA GLY A 29 2.63 1.08 -17.96
C GLY A 29 3.55 -0.10 -17.62
N CYS A 30 3.01 -1.23 -17.14
CA CYS A 30 3.73 -2.47 -16.88
C CYS A 30 2.78 -3.69 -16.98
N ALA A 31 3.32 -4.92 -16.99
CA ALA A 31 2.50 -6.11 -16.82
C ALA A 31 1.85 -6.10 -15.42
N VAL A 32 0.66 -6.71 -15.30
CA VAL A 32 -0.01 -6.86 -14.00
C VAL A 32 0.87 -7.70 -13.09
N ASP A 33 1.22 -7.15 -11.93
CA ASP A 33 2.05 -7.80 -10.91
C ASP A 33 1.44 -7.60 -9.53
N LEU A 34 0.63 -8.56 -9.11
CA LEU A 34 -0.07 -8.53 -7.82
C LEU A 34 0.89 -8.65 -6.62
N ILE A 35 2.10 -9.17 -6.82
CA ILE A 35 3.13 -9.32 -5.78
C ILE A 35 3.72 -7.94 -5.48
N ALA A 36 4.14 -7.22 -6.52
CA ALA A 36 4.60 -5.83 -6.41
C ALA A 36 3.48 -4.93 -5.87
N ALA A 37 2.26 -5.14 -6.34
CA ALA A 37 1.11 -4.38 -5.90
C ALA A 37 0.84 -4.59 -4.38
N HIS A 38 0.89 -5.83 -3.89
CA HIS A 38 0.76 -6.14 -2.46
C HIS A 38 1.90 -5.52 -1.62
N LYS A 39 3.15 -5.53 -2.12
CA LYS A 39 4.30 -4.88 -1.47
C LYS A 39 4.02 -3.40 -1.18
N TRP A 40 3.55 -2.65 -2.17
CA TRP A 40 3.30 -1.22 -2.02
C TRP A 40 2.14 -0.92 -1.07
N LEU A 41 1.08 -1.74 -1.09
CA LEU A 41 -0.01 -1.61 -0.11
C LEU A 41 0.43 -1.92 1.32
N ASN A 42 1.37 -2.84 1.52
CA ASN A 42 1.92 -3.10 2.84
C ASN A 42 2.64 -1.86 3.39
N ILE A 43 3.44 -1.18 2.56
CA ILE A 43 4.12 0.06 2.95
C ILE A 43 3.09 1.18 3.19
N ALA A 44 2.12 1.37 2.30
CA ALA A 44 1.07 2.38 2.45
C ALA A 44 0.20 2.16 3.72
N ALA A 45 -0.11 0.91 4.06
CA ALA A 45 -0.86 0.57 5.26
C ALA A 45 -0.08 0.93 6.54
N ILE A 46 1.23 0.71 6.56
CA ILE A 46 2.10 1.10 7.67
C ILE A 46 2.17 2.63 7.82
N LYS A 47 2.11 3.38 6.71
CA LYS A 47 2.10 4.85 6.70
C LYS A 47 0.72 5.48 6.96
N ALA A 48 -0.23 4.70 7.50
CA ALA A 48 -1.57 5.12 7.91
C ALA A 48 -2.52 5.51 6.77
N SER A 49 -2.41 4.85 5.61
CA SER A 49 -3.47 4.89 4.59
C SER A 49 -4.56 3.86 4.91
N ASP A 50 -5.68 4.31 5.46
CA ASP A 50 -6.80 3.46 5.89
C ASP A 50 -7.33 2.55 4.75
N GLY A 51 -7.34 3.05 3.50
CA GLY A 51 -7.75 2.27 2.33
C GLY A 51 -6.74 1.19 1.91
N ALA A 52 -5.45 1.37 2.22
CA ALA A 52 -4.41 0.44 1.84
C ALA A 52 -4.48 -0.87 2.61
N ALA A 53 -4.85 -0.82 3.90
CA ALA A 53 -4.94 -2.00 4.75
C ALA A 53 -6.01 -3.00 4.26
N ALA A 54 -7.17 -2.49 3.83
CA ALA A 54 -8.26 -3.30 3.30
C ALA A 54 -7.88 -3.97 1.97
N LEU A 55 -7.32 -3.20 1.02
CA LEU A 55 -6.88 -3.71 -0.27
C LEU A 55 -5.73 -4.73 -0.13
N ARG A 56 -4.81 -4.50 0.80
CA ARG A 56 -3.74 -5.46 1.14
C ARG A 56 -4.33 -6.79 1.58
N GLY A 57 -5.32 -6.76 2.46
CA GLY A 57 -6.01 -7.96 2.95
C GLY A 57 -6.74 -8.72 1.84
N TYR A 58 -7.33 -8.01 0.89
CA TYR A 58 -7.95 -8.61 -0.29
C TYR A 58 -6.93 -9.31 -1.19
N LEU A 59 -5.84 -8.63 -1.56
CA LEU A 59 -4.80 -9.22 -2.42
C LEU A 59 -4.08 -10.40 -1.79
N ALA A 60 -3.88 -10.37 -0.46
CA ALA A 60 -3.28 -11.48 0.26
C ALA A 60 -4.09 -12.78 0.12
N GLN A 61 -5.38 -12.69 -0.24
CA GLN A 61 -6.23 -13.84 -0.55
C GLN A 61 -6.16 -14.24 -2.04
N THR A 62 -5.70 -13.34 -2.92
CA THR A 62 -5.59 -13.57 -4.37
C THR A 62 -4.25 -14.20 -4.76
N ILE A 63 -3.17 -13.89 -4.05
CA ILE A 63 -1.83 -14.45 -4.31
C ILE A 63 -1.55 -15.67 -3.42
N SER A 64 -0.62 -16.54 -3.83
CA SER A 64 -0.24 -17.71 -3.06
C SER A 64 0.51 -17.34 -1.77
N LYS A 65 0.57 -18.27 -0.80
CA LYS A 65 1.32 -18.07 0.45
C LYS A 65 2.81 -17.79 0.21
N ALA A 66 3.42 -18.41 -0.80
CA ALA A 66 4.82 -18.20 -1.14
C ALA A 66 5.07 -16.79 -1.69
N GLU A 67 4.18 -16.33 -2.59
CA GLU A 67 4.24 -14.98 -3.16
C GLU A 67 3.96 -13.91 -2.11
N LEU A 68 3.02 -14.17 -1.19
CA LEU A 68 2.74 -13.29 -0.06
C LEU A 68 3.97 -13.14 0.85
N ALA A 69 4.63 -14.26 1.19
CA ALA A 69 5.86 -14.22 1.99
C ALA A 69 6.97 -13.41 1.30
N TYR A 70 7.11 -13.58 -0.02
CA TYR A 70 8.04 -12.80 -0.82
C TYR A 70 7.69 -11.30 -0.82
N ALA A 71 6.43 -10.93 -1.06
CA ALA A 71 5.98 -9.54 -1.07
C ALA A 71 6.20 -8.85 0.29
N ILE A 72 5.92 -9.54 1.40
CA ILE A 72 6.14 -9.04 2.76
C ILE A 72 7.63 -8.83 3.01
N ARG A 73 8.47 -9.79 2.63
CA ARG A 73 9.93 -9.70 2.77
C ARG A 73 10.48 -8.50 1.97
N ALA A 74 10.10 -8.38 0.71
CA ALA A 74 10.52 -7.27 -0.14
C ALA A 74 10.06 -5.91 0.38
N ALA A 75 8.86 -5.83 0.99
CA ALA A 75 8.38 -4.61 1.63
C ALA A 75 9.23 -4.24 2.85
N ARG A 76 9.57 -5.21 3.70
CA ARG A 76 10.43 -5.01 4.88
C ARG A 76 11.82 -4.55 4.48
N GLU A 77 12.46 -5.24 3.53
CA GLU A 77 13.79 -4.88 3.02
C GLU A 77 13.80 -3.45 2.48
N TRP A 78 12.76 -3.06 1.73
CA TRP A 78 12.66 -1.69 1.21
C TRP A 78 12.60 -0.63 2.33
N MET A 79 11.79 -0.87 3.37
CA MET A 79 11.67 0.03 4.53
C MET A 79 12.91 0.07 5.43
N THR A 80 13.77 -0.95 5.39
CA THR A 80 15.05 -0.92 6.13
C THR A 80 16.14 -0.17 5.37
N MET A 81 16.00 -0.03 4.06
CA MET A 81 17.00 0.63 3.20
C MET A 81 16.69 2.10 2.91
N HIS A 82 15.47 2.57 3.16
CA HIS A 82 14.98 3.93 2.86
C HIS A 82 14.15 4.48 4.02
#